data_AF-A0A849I5I0-F1
#
_entry.id   AF-A0A849I5I0-F1
#
_cell.length_a   1.000
_cell.length_b   1.000
_cell.length_c   1.000
_cell.angle_alpha   90.00
_cell.angle_beta   90.00
_cell.angle_gamma   90.00
#
_symmetry.space_group_name_H-M   'P 1'
#
loop_
_entity.id
_entity.type
_entity.pdbx_description
1 polymer ?
#
loop_
_entity_poly.entity_id
_entity_poly.type
_entity_poly.pdbx_seq_one_letter_code
_entity_poly.pdbx_strand_id
1 'polypeptide(L)'
;MRGERAPDEFTRLHRIFTEHLGLAVGFAWAASAYAAAYAPWVRNIRGLIDPFARPESTASYLFALPALMTVAWLCLAFGGEAFRRTRVLKNQSLEFGLSGLVAFAVFCMAVYRAVTAYSLGL
;
A
#
# COMPACT_ATOMS: atom_id res chain seq x y z
N MET A 1 -26.69 15.71 -26.52
CA MET A 1 -25.61 14.70 -26.64
C MET A 1 -24.82 14.62 -25.33
N ARG A 2 -25.39 14.00 -24.29
CA ARG A 2 -24.77 13.78 -22.96
C ARG A 2 -25.04 12.31 -22.60
N GLY A 3 -24.12 11.41 -22.90
CA GLY A 3 -24.33 9.98 -22.66
C GLY A 3 -23.06 9.14 -22.66
N GLU A 4 -22.02 9.54 -23.39
CA GLU A 4 -20.83 8.69 -23.61
C GLU A 4 -19.63 9.02 -22.69
N ARG A 5 -19.66 10.08 -21.86
CA ARG A 5 -18.48 10.50 -21.06
C ARG A 5 -18.21 9.69 -19.79
N ALA A 6 -19.24 9.12 -19.16
CA ALA A 6 -19.11 8.52 -17.82
C ALA A 6 -18.37 7.17 -17.75
N PRO A 7 -18.52 6.24 -18.71
CA PRO A 7 -17.80 4.96 -18.68
C PRO A 7 -16.29 5.11 -18.93
N ASP A 8 -15.92 6.03 -19.83
CA ASP A 8 -14.54 6.21 -20.27
C ASP A 8 -13.69 6.93 -19.20
N GLU A 9 -14.28 7.89 -18.49
CA GLU A 9 -13.60 8.62 -17.42
C GLU A 9 -13.24 7.72 -16.23
N PHE A 10 -14.16 6.83 -15.83
CA PHE A 10 -13.90 5.84 -14.79
C PHE A 10 -12.75 4.91 -15.19
N THR A 11 -12.81 4.37 -16.42
CA THR A 11 -11.78 3.43 -16.91
C THR A 11 -10.42 4.10 -16.95
N ARG A 12 -10.36 5.36 -17.38
CA ARG A 12 -9.12 6.16 -17.37
C ARG A 12 -8.60 6.40 -15.96
N LEU A 13 -9.45 6.84 -15.03
CA LEU A 13 -9.04 7.14 -13.65
C LEU A 13 -8.61 5.88 -12.91
N HIS A 14 -9.36 4.79 -13.05
CA HIS A 14 -9.04 3.50 -12.46
C HIS A 14 -7.71 2.95 -12.98
N ARG A 15 -7.44 3.08 -14.28
CA ARG A 15 -6.17 2.67 -14.88
C ARG A 15 -5.00 3.46 -14.28
N ILE A 16 -5.09 4.79 -14.29
CA ILE A 16 -4.04 5.67 -13.71
C ILE A 16 -3.80 5.33 -12.25
N PHE A 17 -4.88 5.16 -11.47
CA PHE A 17 -4.80 4.81 -10.06
C PHE A 17 -4.09 3.47 -9.83
N THR A 18 -4.47 2.44 -10.58
CA THR A 18 -3.90 1.09 -10.47
C THR A 18 -2.43 1.06 -10.87
N GLU A 19 -2.05 1.83 -11.89
CA GLU A 19 -0.65 2.00 -12.32
C GLU A 19 0.18 2.66 -11.20
N HIS A 20 -0.28 3.77 -10.61
CA HIS A 20 0.43 4.46 -9.52
C HIS A 20 0.52 3.61 -8.25
N LEU A 21 -0.56 2.90 -7.90
CA LEU A 21 -0.54 1.98 -6.77
C LEU A 21 0.47 0.85 -6.99
N GLY A 22 0.55 0.31 -8.20
CA GLY A 22 1.56 -0.70 -8.54
C GLY A 22 2.99 -0.21 -8.37
N LEU A 23 3.28 1.03 -8.80
CA LEU A 23 4.58 1.66 -8.56
C LEU A 23 4.86 1.81 -7.06
N ALA A 24 3.90 2.31 -6.28
CA ALA A 24 4.05 2.45 -4.83
C ALA A 24 4.30 1.11 -4.13
N VAL A 25 3.61 0.04 -4.54
CA VAL A 25 3.85 -1.33 -4.07
C VAL A 25 5.28 -1.76 -4.37
N GLY A 26 5.74 -1.57 -5.61
CA GLY A 26 7.10 -1.89 -6.01
C GLY A 26 8.16 -1.17 -5.17
N PHE A 27 7.97 0.13 -4.93
CA PHE A 27 8.86 0.91 -4.06
C PHE A 27 8.83 0.42 -2.60
N ALA A 28 7.67 0.09 -2.06
CA ALA A 28 7.56 -0.43 -0.69
C ALA A 28 8.30 -1.77 -0.53
N TRP A 29 8.20 -2.66 -1.53
CA TRP A 29 8.94 -3.91 -1.57
C TRP A 29 10.45 -3.68 -1.68
N ALA A 30 10.88 -2.78 -2.56
CA ALA A 30 12.30 -2.44 -2.71
C ALA A 30 12.90 -1.88 -1.41
N ALA A 31 12.21 -0.94 -0.76
CA ALA A 31 12.64 -0.38 0.52
C ALA A 31 12.73 -1.46 1.62
N SER A 32 11.74 -2.35 1.68
CA SER A 32 11.70 -3.43 2.67
C SER A 32 12.78 -4.48 2.42
N ALA A 33 13.02 -4.86 1.17
CA ALA A 33 14.09 -5.79 0.79
C ALA A 33 15.48 -5.20 1.08
N TYR A 34 15.66 -3.90 0.80
CA TYR A 34 16.90 -3.19 1.12
C TYR A 34 17.14 -3.16 2.63
N ALA A 35 16.13 -2.76 3.42
CA ALA A 35 16.24 -2.74 4.88
C ALA A 35 16.48 -4.14 5.46
N ALA A 36 15.85 -5.18 4.90
CA ALA A 36 16.00 -6.57 5.35
C ALA A 36 17.45 -7.11 5.24
N ALA A 37 18.27 -6.55 4.34
CA ALA A 37 19.67 -6.91 4.20
C ALA A 37 20.54 -6.44 5.39
N TYR A 38 20.11 -5.38 6.08
CA TYR A 38 20.87 -4.75 7.16
C TYR A 38 20.19 -4.85 8.52
N ALA A 39 18.88 -5.08 8.57
CA ALA A 39 18.10 -5.09 9.80
C ALA A 39 18.45 -6.30 10.69
N PRO A 40 18.38 -6.15 12.03
CA PRO A 40 18.53 -7.27 12.95
C PRO A 40 17.33 -8.21 12.85
N TRP A 41 17.58 -9.48 12.53
CA TRP A 41 16.56 -10.52 12.43
C TRP A 41 16.18 -11.07 13.79
N VAL A 42 15.23 -10.41 14.45
CA VAL A 42 14.76 -10.75 15.79
C VAL A 42 13.28 -11.09 15.79
N ARG A 43 12.88 -11.91 16.79
CA ARG A 43 11.47 -12.25 16.99
C ARG A 43 10.66 -11.09 17.56
N ASN A 44 11.31 -10.10 18.17
CA ASN A 44 10.69 -8.91 18.73
C ASN A 44 11.50 -7.65 18.39
N ILE A 45 11.31 -7.09 17.19
CA ILE A 45 11.98 -5.84 16.78
C ILE A 45 11.38 -4.63 17.49
N ARG A 46 10.09 -4.70 17.84
CA ARG A 46 9.38 -3.64 18.58
C ARG A 46 10.06 -3.35 19.91
N GLY A 47 10.54 -4.37 20.63
CA GLY A 47 11.27 -4.18 21.89
C GLY A 47 12.54 -3.32 21.78
N LEU A 48 13.14 -3.20 20.58
CA LEU A 48 14.29 -2.33 20.32
C LEU A 48 13.89 -0.88 19.97
N ILE A 49 12.65 -0.68 19.51
CA ILE A 49 12.12 0.62 19.06
C ILE A 49 11.28 1.28 20.17
N ASP A 50 10.32 0.52 20.68
CA ASP A 50 9.35 0.90 21.70
C ASP A 50 9.04 -0.33 22.59
N PRO A 51 9.57 -0.37 23.83
CA PRO A 51 9.39 -1.48 24.75
C PRO A 51 7.93 -1.75 25.15
N PHE A 52 7.04 -0.76 25.01
CA PHE A 52 5.63 -0.89 25.41
C PHE A 52 4.73 -1.34 24.25
N ALA A 53 5.24 -1.36 23.02
CA ALA A 53 4.49 -1.80 21.87
C ALA A 53 4.33 -3.33 21.83
N ARG A 54 3.26 -3.80 21.17
CA ARG A 54 3.02 -5.22 20.96
C ARG A 54 4.21 -5.87 20.24
N PRO A 55 4.70 -7.05 20.71
CA PRO A 55 5.85 -7.70 20.08
C PRO A 55 5.54 -8.09 18.63
N GLU A 56 6.51 -7.84 17.75
CA GLU A 56 6.41 -8.10 16.33
C GLU A 56 7.76 -8.56 15.78
N SER A 57 7.77 -9.57 14.89
CA SER A 57 8.99 -10.07 14.27
C SER A 57 9.50 -9.11 13.19
N THR A 58 10.81 -9.08 12.95
CA THR A 58 11.41 -8.25 11.88
C THR A 58 10.77 -8.52 10.51
N ALA A 59 10.48 -9.81 10.22
CA ALA A 59 9.82 -10.21 8.99
C ALA A 59 8.41 -9.58 8.85
N SER A 60 7.56 -9.73 9.87
CA SER A 60 6.23 -9.12 9.87
C SER A 60 6.33 -7.60 9.80
N TYR A 61 7.31 -7.03 10.51
CA TYR A 61 7.48 -5.59 10.58
C TYR A 61 7.80 -4.96 9.22
N LEU A 62 8.66 -5.61 8.43
CA LEU A 62 9.06 -5.14 7.11
C LEU A 62 8.04 -5.48 6.03
N PHE A 63 7.53 -6.72 6.01
CA PHE A 63 6.80 -7.23 4.85
C PHE A 63 5.26 -7.16 4.97
N ALA A 64 4.69 -6.93 6.15
CA ALA A 64 3.23 -6.90 6.31
C ALA A 64 2.55 -5.79 5.50
N LEU A 65 3.10 -4.57 5.49
CA LEU A 65 2.51 -3.45 4.75
C LEU A 65 2.72 -3.58 3.23
N PRO A 66 3.92 -3.91 2.71
CA PRO A 66 4.09 -4.22 1.29
C PRO A 66 3.15 -5.33 0.81
N ALA A 67 3.00 -6.41 1.58
CA ALA A 67 2.10 -7.50 1.24
C ALA A 67 0.63 -7.03 1.20
N LEU A 68 0.19 -6.25 2.20
CA LEU A 68 -1.16 -5.68 2.22
C LEU A 68 -1.41 -4.76 1.03
N MET A 69 -0.43 -3.92 0.66
CA MET A 69 -0.52 -3.09 -0.54
C MET A 69 -0.59 -3.93 -1.82
N THR A 70 0.17 -5.03 -1.90
CA THR A 70 0.10 -5.97 -3.03
C THR A 70 -1.28 -6.59 -3.17
N VAL A 71 -1.88 -7.04 -2.06
CA VAL A 71 -3.26 -7.57 -2.08
C VAL A 71 -4.23 -6.51 -2.59
N ALA A 72 -4.15 -5.28 -2.07
CA ALA A 72 -5.01 -4.18 -2.51
C ALA A 72 -4.85 -3.90 -4.02
N TRP A 73 -3.61 -3.87 -4.50
CA TRP A 73 -3.30 -3.67 -5.92
C TRP A 73 -3.83 -4.79 -6.80
N LEU A 74 -3.67 -6.05 -6.40
CA LEU A 74 -4.22 -7.20 -7.13
C LEU A 74 -5.76 -7.17 -7.15
N CYS A 75 -6.39 -6.82 -6.03
CA CYS A 75 -7.85 -6.65 -5.98
C CYS A 75 -8.33 -5.58 -6.95
N LEU A 76 -7.56 -4.50 -7.16
CA LEU A 76 -7.90 -3.45 -8.12
C LEU A 76 -7.63 -3.89 -9.56
N ALA A 77 -6.49 -4.52 -9.81
CA ALA A 77 -6.09 -4.97 -11.15
C ALA A 77 -7.02 -6.06 -11.73
N PHE A 78 -7.49 -6.98 -10.88
CA PHE A 78 -8.31 -8.13 -11.30
C PHE A 78 -9.80 -8.00 -10.91
N GLY A 79 -10.16 -7.04 -10.04
CA GLY A 79 -11.52 -6.89 -9.51
C GLY A 79 -12.52 -6.20 -10.45
N GLY A 80 -12.30 -6.22 -11.77
CA GLY A 80 -13.11 -5.50 -12.76
C GLY A 80 -14.61 -5.81 -12.69
N GLU A 81 -15.00 -7.01 -12.24
CA GLU A 81 -16.40 -7.39 -12.04
C GLU A 81 -16.97 -6.97 -10.67
N ALA A 82 -16.14 -6.92 -9.62
CA ALA A 82 -16.57 -6.50 -8.28
C ALA A 82 -16.79 -4.98 -8.21
N PHE A 83 -15.87 -4.20 -8.80
CA PHE A 83 -15.94 -2.73 -8.78
C PHE A 83 -17.10 -2.16 -9.62
N ARG A 84 -17.54 -2.87 -10.67
CA ARG A 84 -18.69 -2.43 -11.48
C ARG A 84 -20.01 -2.47 -10.70
N ARG A 85 -20.10 -3.32 -9.67
CA ARG A 85 -21.30 -3.56 -8.87
C ARG A 85 -21.34 -2.70 -7.61
N THR A 86 -20.19 -2.29 -7.07
CA THR A 86 -20.07 -1.52 -5.83
C THR A 86 -19.97 -0.01 -6.08
N ARG A 87 -20.80 0.58 -6.94
CA ARG A 87 -20.92 2.06 -7.00
C ARG A 87 -21.50 2.56 -5.67
N VAL A 88 -20.64 2.90 -4.71
CA VAL A 88 -21.06 3.30 -3.36
C VAL A 88 -21.37 4.81 -3.30
N LEU A 89 -20.64 5.66 -4.04
CA LEU A 89 -20.89 7.11 -4.10
C LEU A 89 -21.23 7.64 -5.50
N LYS A 90 -21.99 8.74 -5.50
CA LYS A 90 -22.41 9.48 -6.69
C LYS A 90 -21.25 10.19 -7.40
N ASN A 91 -20.09 10.35 -6.74
CA ASN A 91 -18.90 11.05 -7.26
C ASN A 91 -17.64 10.16 -7.18
N GLN A 92 -17.26 9.56 -8.31
CA GLN A 92 -16.18 8.57 -8.40
C GLN A 92 -14.78 9.17 -8.14
N SER A 93 -14.55 10.42 -8.53
CA SER A 93 -13.25 11.08 -8.30
C SER A 93 -12.92 11.18 -6.81
N LEU A 94 -13.94 11.32 -5.97
CA LEU A 94 -13.79 11.43 -4.52
C LEU A 94 -13.47 10.07 -3.87
N GLU A 95 -14.04 8.97 -4.38
CA GLU A 95 -13.71 7.60 -3.93
C GLU A 95 -12.25 7.24 -4.23
N PHE A 96 -11.79 7.52 -5.46
CA PHE A 96 -10.40 7.30 -5.85
C PHE A 96 -9.44 8.20 -5.07
N GLY A 97 -9.83 9.46 -4.84
CA GLY A 97 -9.04 10.38 -4.01
C GLY A 97 -8.86 9.88 -2.58
N LEU A 98 -9.95 9.45 -1.94
CA LEU A 98 -9.88 8.91 -0.57
C LEU A 98 -9.08 7.61 -0.51
N SER A 99 -9.30 6.70 -1.47
CA SER A 99 -8.55 5.45 -1.56
C SER A 99 -7.06 5.70 -1.79
N GLY A 100 -6.73 6.69 -2.61
CA GLY A 100 -5.35 7.14 -2.86
C GLY A 100 -4.69 7.72 -1.62
N LEU A 101 -5.42 8.52 -0.84
CA LEU A 101 -4.93 9.04 0.43
C LEU A 101 -4.58 7.91 1.40
N VAL A 102 -5.47 6.91 1.54
CA VAL A 102 -5.24 5.75 2.42
C VAL A 102 -4.05 4.93 1.92
N ALA A 103 -3.99 4.63 0.62
CA ALA A 103 -2.88 3.90 0.02
C ALA A 103 -1.54 4.63 0.21
N PHE A 104 -1.54 5.96 0.08
CA PHE A 104 -0.37 6.79 0.30
C PHE A 104 0.08 6.79 1.77
N ALA A 105 -0.86 6.88 2.72
CA ALA A 105 -0.54 6.79 4.14
C ALA A 105 0.08 5.43 4.50
N VAL A 106 -0.47 4.33 3.95
CA VAL A 106 0.08 2.98 4.13
C VAL A 106 1.47 2.86 3.51
N PHE A 107 1.69 3.45 2.32
CA PHE A 107 3.00 3.52 1.68
C PHE A 107 4.03 4.24 2.56
N CYS A 108 3.71 5.44 3.05
CA CYS A 108 4.58 6.20 3.95
C CYS A 108 4.93 5.41 5.22
N MET A 109 3.95 4.70 5.80
CA MET A 109 4.18 3.82 6.93
C MET A 109 5.13 2.66 6.58
N ALA A 110 4.98 2.03 5.41
CA ALA A 110 5.88 0.97 4.97
C ALA A 110 7.33 1.47 4.86
N VAL A 111 7.54 2.64 4.25
CA VAL A 111 8.86 3.27 4.13
C VAL A 111 9.43 3.63 5.51
N TYR A 112 8.63 4.24 6.38
CA TYR A 112 9.07 4.58 7.74
C TYR A 112 9.55 3.35 8.52
N ARG A 113 8.82 2.23 8.42
CA ARG A 113 9.21 0.96 9.05
C ARG A 113 10.53 0.44 8.47
N ALA A 114 10.70 0.47 7.16
CA ALA A 114 11.95 0.07 6.51
C ALA A 114 13.15 0.91 6.99
N VAL A 115 13.00 2.23 7.02
CA VAL A 115 14.05 3.15 7.50
C VAL A 115 14.38 2.92 8.97
N THR A 116 13.37 2.72 9.82
CA THR A 116 13.58 2.45 11.26
C THR A 116 14.33 1.14 11.49
N ALA A 117 13.96 0.09 10.76
CA ALA A 117 14.64 -1.20 10.85
C ALA A 117 16.09 -1.11 10.36
N TYR A 118 16.35 -0.34 9.30
CA TYR A 118 17.69 -0.05 8.80
C TYR A 118 18.53 0.73 9.84
N SER A 119 17.97 1.75 10.48
CA SER A 119 18.69 2.52 11.51
C SER A 119 19.03 1.75 12.78
N LEU A 120 18.38 0.60 13.02
CA LEU A 120 18.72 -0.30 14.12
C LEU A 120 19.82 -1.32 13.78
N GLY A 121 20.09 -1.52 12.50
CA GLY A 121 21.11 -2.46 12.02
C GLY A 121 22.50 -1.85 11.86
N LEU A 122 22.58 -0.51 11.82
CA LEU A 122 23.81 0.27 11.88
C LEU A 122 24.20 0.58 13.33
#